data_AF-A0A9E7BD91-F1
#
_entry.id   AF-A0A9E7BD91-F1
#
_cell.length_a   1.000
_cell.length_b   1.000
_cell.length_c   1.000
_cell.angle_alpha   90.00
_cell.angle_beta   90.00
_cell.angle_gamma   90.00
#
_symmetry.space_group_name_H-M   'P 1'
#
loop_
_entity.id
_entity.type
_entity.pdbx_description
1 polymer ?
#
loop_
_entity_poly.entity_id
_entity_poly.type
_entity_poly.pdbx_seq_one_letter_code
_entity_poly.pdbx_strand_id
1 'polypeptide(L)'
;MSNLELPTVITAISNPEIEGFIASALFAQGWSVIFRAIDSDSLENYTRTNLESTSAALLIYSPDLSGLTPARLESISRTVKAVVGFAREPAKIAGYSELHSIPATTTDLVSLIRGFVRAPLIRQNTQVSRQSRRAHVLAIGSAGSGTGCTTLALNLAMELSVLEKSTLLIDANFRAPSVAALLAIRHVHSDTGWRTLAPGLCVAEISQDQALSIDDYMERATAAFDNIIIDLGSISGLSNRLTDRRWTSTMTTWSCDQGDEMMIVARADLLGIHRLEQVVTLMGMTSIRSTISFTLNMRSQGRRGEEEEGKFLSITTPLRPTAVRVINRDLRAAAAAQAEKATFVEVNERSALRKSIARIASEMSV
;
A
#
# COMPACT_ATOMS: atom_id res chain seq x y z
N MET A 1 22.80 -0.94 7.14
CA MET A 1 22.24 -0.79 5.78
C MET A 1 22.16 -2.19 5.21
N SER A 2 20.96 -2.77 5.09
CA SER A 2 20.80 -4.06 4.40
C SER A 2 20.93 -3.80 2.90
N ASN A 3 21.90 -4.43 2.23
CA ASN A 3 21.98 -4.41 0.77
C ASN A 3 20.67 -4.98 0.23
N LEU A 4 19.94 -4.14 -0.51
CA LEU A 4 18.65 -4.44 -1.10
C LEU A 4 18.92 -5.26 -2.38
N GLU A 5 18.67 -6.58 -2.36
CA GLU A 5 18.63 -7.35 -3.61
C GLU A 5 17.31 -7.06 -4.32
N LEU A 6 17.31 -6.04 -5.18
CA LEU A 6 16.18 -5.73 -6.05
C LEU A 6 15.96 -6.87 -7.06
N PRO A 7 14.70 -7.13 -7.47
CA PRO A 7 14.43 -8.22 -8.40
C PRO A 7 15.18 -8.06 -9.72
N THR A 8 15.74 -9.17 -10.20
CA THR A 8 16.27 -9.29 -11.56
C THR A 8 15.20 -9.79 -12.50
N VAL A 9 15.23 -9.33 -13.75
CA VAL A 9 14.21 -9.60 -14.76
C VAL A 9 14.86 -10.03 -16.06
N ILE A 10 14.26 -11.03 -16.68
CA ILE A 10 14.53 -11.46 -18.05
C ILE A 10 13.31 -11.06 -18.89
N THR A 11 13.52 -10.32 -19.98
CA THR A 11 12.44 -9.99 -20.93
C THR A 11 12.53 -10.88 -22.16
N ALA A 12 11.38 -11.36 -22.63
CA ALA A 12 11.27 -12.24 -23.79
C ALA A 12 10.04 -11.83 -24.61
N ILE A 13 10.14 -10.64 -25.22
CA ILE A 13 9.04 -9.93 -25.90
C ILE A 13 9.58 -9.46 -27.26
N SER A 14 8.93 -9.83 -28.36
CA SER A 14 9.39 -9.42 -29.70
C SER A 14 9.01 -7.99 -30.06
N ASN A 15 7.87 -7.49 -29.58
CA ASN A 15 7.47 -6.11 -29.82
C ASN A 15 8.37 -5.10 -29.06
N PRO A 16 9.13 -4.24 -29.77
CA PRO A 16 10.09 -3.34 -29.14
C PRO A 16 9.44 -2.21 -28.34
N GLU A 17 8.22 -1.79 -28.69
CA GLU A 17 7.47 -0.77 -27.95
C GLU A 17 7.03 -1.31 -26.58
N ILE A 18 6.51 -2.55 -26.56
CA ILE A 18 6.06 -3.22 -25.33
C ILE A 18 7.27 -3.54 -24.45
N GLU A 19 8.34 -4.08 -25.02
CA GLU A 19 9.58 -4.36 -24.28
C GLU A 19 10.18 -3.08 -23.70
N GLY A 20 10.28 -2.01 -24.51
CA GLY A 20 10.80 -0.72 -24.07
C GLY A 20 9.97 -0.09 -22.95
N PHE A 21 8.64 -0.18 -23.03
CA PHE A 21 7.73 0.25 -21.96
C PHE A 21 7.98 -0.54 -20.66
N ILE A 22 8.05 -1.87 -20.72
CA ILE A 22 8.24 -2.72 -19.55
C ILE A 22 9.64 -2.50 -18.95
N ALA A 23 10.69 -2.51 -19.76
CA ALA A 23 12.06 -2.35 -19.30
C ALA A 23 12.29 -0.97 -18.65
N SER A 24 11.77 0.11 -19.26
CA SER A 24 11.89 1.46 -18.70
C SER A 24 11.11 1.63 -17.40
N ALA A 25 9.89 1.06 -17.32
CA ALA A 25 9.08 1.06 -16.11
C ALA A 25 9.79 0.36 -14.94
N LEU A 26 10.38 -0.80 -15.19
CA LEU A 26 11.10 -1.58 -14.19
C LEU A 26 12.42 -0.90 -13.76
N PHE A 27 13.16 -0.35 -14.73
CA PHE A 27 14.38 0.40 -14.44
C PHE A 27 14.11 1.62 -13.55
N ALA A 28 13.00 2.34 -13.78
CA ALA A 28 12.60 3.46 -12.94
C ALA A 28 12.28 3.05 -11.49
N GLN A 29 11.99 1.77 -11.24
CA GLN A 29 11.81 1.20 -9.90
C GLN A 29 13.12 0.62 -9.32
N GLY A 30 14.24 0.77 -10.02
CA GLY A 30 15.55 0.23 -9.66
C GLY A 30 15.74 -1.26 -9.98
N TRP A 31 14.82 -1.88 -10.71
CA TRP A 31 14.94 -3.31 -11.04
C TRP A 31 15.92 -3.48 -12.21
N SER A 32 16.63 -4.61 -12.23
CA SER A 32 17.65 -4.89 -13.24
C SER A 32 17.15 -5.86 -14.28
N VAL A 33 17.11 -5.43 -15.54
CA VAL A 33 16.88 -6.33 -16.69
C VAL A 33 18.21 -6.96 -17.06
N ILE A 34 18.41 -8.22 -16.69
CA ILE A 34 19.69 -8.94 -16.85
C ILE A 34 19.86 -9.59 -18.22
N PHE A 35 18.75 -9.82 -18.93
CA PHE A 35 18.76 -10.38 -20.28
C PHE A 35 17.49 -9.99 -21.05
N ARG A 36 17.66 -9.78 -22.36
CA ARG A 36 16.58 -9.49 -23.32
C ARG A 36 16.65 -10.53 -24.44
N ALA A 37 15.73 -11.48 -24.43
CA ALA A 37 15.66 -12.53 -25.44
C ALA A 37 15.05 -12.01 -26.73
N ILE A 38 15.67 -12.37 -27.86
CA ILE A 38 15.20 -12.03 -29.21
C ILE A 38 14.38 -13.16 -29.84
N ASP A 39 14.58 -14.38 -29.34
CA ASP A 39 13.89 -15.61 -29.75
C ASP A 39 13.92 -16.63 -28.62
N SER A 40 13.21 -17.74 -28.80
CA SER A 40 13.17 -18.82 -27.81
C SER A 40 14.50 -19.54 -27.61
N ASP A 41 15.36 -19.62 -28.63
CA ASP A 41 16.61 -20.37 -28.54
C ASP A 41 17.66 -19.60 -27.71
N SER A 42 17.72 -18.28 -27.88
CA SER A 42 18.55 -17.38 -27.08
C SER A 42 18.09 -17.36 -25.61
N LEU A 43 16.77 -17.39 -25.36
CA LEU A 43 16.22 -17.51 -24.01
C LEU A 43 16.66 -18.82 -23.34
N GLU A 44 16.47 -19.97 -24.00
CA GLU A 44 16.87 -21.27 -23.47
C GLU A 44 18.38 -21.38 -23.24
N ASN A 45 19.18 -20.79 -24.14
CA ASN A 45 20.63 -20.80 -23.99
C ASN A 45 21.07 -19.97 -22.78
N TYR A 46 20.47 -18.80 -22.58
CA TYR A 46 20.79 -17.94 -21.45
C TYR A 46 20.43 -18.60 -20.11
N THR A 47 19.21 -19.15 -20.00
CA THR A 47 18.71 -19.77 -18.76
C THR A 47 19.52 -21.00 -18.35
N ARG A 48 20.01 -21.77 -19.34
CA ARG A 48 20.88 -22.94 -19.11
C ARG A 48 22.29 -22.55 -18.69
N THR A 49 22.82 -21.45 -19.24
CA THR A 49 24.21 -21.02 -18.99
C THR A 49 24.35 -20.22 -17.69
N ASN A 50 23.30 -19.51 -17.27
CA ASN A 50 23.31 -18.59 -16.13
C ASN A 50 22.34 -19.04 -15.03
N LEU A 51 22.43 -20.30 -14.60
CA LEU A 51 21.51 -20.92 -13.65
C LEU A 51 21.34 -20.14 -12.34
N GLU A 52 22.45 -19.66 -11.75
CA GLU A 52 22.40 -18.91 -10.49
C GLU A 52 21.56 -17.64 -10.62
N SER A 53 21.85 -16.80 -11.61
CA SER A 53 21.12 -15.55 -11.86
C SER A 53 19.67 -15.80 -12.30
N THR A 54 19.44 -16.86 -13.08
CA THR A 54 18.12 -17.21 -13.63
C THR A 54 17.17 -17.72 -12.55
N SER A 55 17.66 -18.52 -11.61
CA SER A 55 16.84 -19.10 -10.53
C SER A 55 16.18 -18.05 -9.63
N ALA A 56 16.79 -16.86 -9.52
CA ALA A 56 16.25 -15.73 -8.77
C ALA A 56 15.44 -14.74 -9.63
N ALA A 57 15.53 -14.85 -10.96
CA ALA A 57 14.97 -13.89 -11.90
C ALA A 57 13.48 -14.13 -12.19
N LEU A 58 12.78 -13.04 -12.50
CA LEU A 58 11.43 -13.06 -13.07
C LEU A 58 11.51 -13.08 -14.59
N LEU A 59 10.83 -14.03 -15.24
CA LEU A 59 10.65 -14.02 -16.69
C LEU A 59 9.39 -13.23 -17.06
N ILE A 60 9.55 -12.18 -17.85
CA ILE A 60 8.43 -11.47 -18.48
C ILE A 60 8.44 -11.81 -19.96
N TYR A 61 7.38 -12.45 -20.44
CA TYR A 61 7.30 -12.92 -21.83
C TYR A 61 6.05 -12.40 -22.53
N SER A 62 6.09 -12.46 -23.86
CA SER A 62 4.92 -12.31 -24.71
C SER A 62 4.87 -13.47 -25.71
N PRO A 63 3.68 -14.01 -26.05
CA PRO A 63 3.53 -15.09 -27.02
C PRO A 63 4.01 -14.76 -28.44
N ASP A 64 4.25 -13.48 -28.74
CA ASP A 64 4.80 -13.03 -30.02
C ASP A 64 6.30 -13.36 -30.21
N LEU A 65 6.97 -13.84 -29.15
CA LEU A 65 8.37 -14.24 -29.22
C LEU A 65 8.58 -15.40 -30.20
N SER A 66 9.46 -15.20 -31.18
CA SER A 66 9.77 -16.21 -32.21
C SER A 66 10.20 -17.54 -31.59
N GLY A 67 9.56 -18.63 -32.03
CA GLY A 67 9.88 -19.99 -31.61
C GLY A 67 9.45 -20.35 -30.18
N LEU A 68 8.81 -19.43 -29.45
CA LEU A 68 8.28 -19.74 -28.13
C LEU A 68 7.02 -20.59 -28.31
N THR A 69 7.01 -21.75 -27.66
CA THR A 69 5.85 -22.64 -27.61
C THR A 69 5.47 -22.88 -26.15
N PRO A 70 4.23 -23.27 -25.85
CA PRO A 70 3.83 -23.61 -24.49
C PRO A 70 4.74 -24.63 -23.81
N ALA A 71 5.15 -25.68 -24.54
CA ALA A 71 6.04 -26.72 -24.02
C ALA A 71 7.44 -26.17 -23.68
N ARG A 72 7.98 -25.27 -24.51
CA ARG A 72 9.27 -24.61 -24.23
C ARG A 72 9.16 -23.67 -23.04
N LEU A 73 8.08 -22.90 -22.97
CA LEU A 73 7.83 -22.02 -21.83
C LEU A 73 7.71 -22.81 -20.52
N GLU A 74 7.03 -23.96 -20.52
CA GLU A 74 6.91 -24.83 -19.35
C GLU A 74 8.27 -25.40 -18.90
N SER A 75 9.17 -25.68 -19.84
CA SER A 75 10.54 -26.09 -19.51
C SER A 75 11.30 -24.93 -18.83
N ILE A 76 11.21 -23.73 -19.40
CA ILE A 76 11.89 -22.53 -18.89
C ILE A 76 11.31 -22.09 -17.55
N SER A 77 9.99 -22.19 -17.34
CA SER A 77 9.33 -21.74 -16.11
C SER A 77 9.86 -22.45 -14.87
N ARG A 78 10.38 -23.67 -15.02
CA ARG A 78 11.00 -24.46 -13.94
C ARG A 78 12.41 -23.99 -13.57
N THR A 79 13.02 -23.15 -14.41
CA THR A 79 14.39 -22.62 -14.21
C THR A 79 14.41 -21.22 -13.62
N VAL A 80 13.28 -20.51 -13.67
CA VAL A 80 13.13 -19.14 -13.18
C VAL A 80 12.29 -19.09 -11.93
N LYS A 81 12.34 -17.97 -11.20
CA LYS A 81 11.59 -17.80 -9.95
C LYS A 81 10.08 -17.73 -10.17
N ALA A 82 9.68 -17.04 -11.24
CA ALA A 82 8.28 -16.86 -11.64
C ALA A 82 8.23 -16.41 -13.10
N VAL A 83 7.06 -16.56 -13.70
CA VAL A 83 6.79 -16.19 -15.10
C VAL A 83 5.57 -15.28 -15.13
N VAL A 84 5.63 -14.20 -15.90
CA VAL A 84 4.51 -13.28 -16.16
C VAL A 84 4.37 -13.11 -17.66
N GLY A 85 3.20 -13.45 -18.19
CA GLY A 85 2.89 -13.33 -19.60
C GLY A 85 2.04 -12.11 -19.91
N PHE A 86 2.38 -11.39 -20.96
CA PHE A 86 1.56 -10.28 -21.48
C PHE A 86 1.13 -10.51 -22.92
N ALA A 87 -0.10 -10.12 -23.24
CA ALA A 87 -0.62 -10.10 -24.60
C ALA A 87 -1.62 -8.94 -24.77
N ARG A 88 -1.78 -8.44 -25.99
CA ARG A 88 -2.83 -7.44 -26.29
C ARG A 88 -4.24 -8.02 -26.12
N GLU A 89 -4.42 -9.27 -26.54
CA GLU A 89 -5.70 -9.97 -26.48
C GLU A 89 -5.52 -11.37 -25.86
N PRO A 90 -5.32 -11.45 -24.53
CA PRO A 90 -5.04 -12.72 -23.85
C PRO A 90 -6.08 -13.80 -24.14
N ALA A 91 -7.36 -13.42 -24.20
CA ALA A 91 -8.48 -14.34 -24.42
C ALA A 91 -8.46 -15.05 -25.78
N LYS A 92 -7.71 -14.52 -26.76
CA LYS A 92 -7.58 -15.13 -28.09
C LYS A 92 -6.39 -16.08 -28.22
N ILE A 93 -5.54 -16.15 -27.19
CA ILE A 93 -4.31 -16.94 -27.22
C ILE A 93 -4.50 -18.17 -26.32
N ALA A 94 -4.67 -19.33 -26.94
CA ALA A 94 -4.81 -20.60 -26.25
C ALA A 94 -3.44 -21.26 -25.99
N GLY A 95 -3.37 -22.08 -24.94
CA GLY A 95 -2.21 -22.93 -24.64
C GLY A 95 -1.13 -22.29 -23.76
N TYR A 96 -1.16 -20.97 -23.55
CA TYR A 96 -0.30 -20.29 -22.58
C TYR A 96 -1.04 -20.09 -21.27
N SER A 97 -0.41 -20.43 -20.15
CA SER A 97 -0.97 -20.18 -18.82
C SER A 97 -0.87 -18.70 -18.45
N GLU A 98 -1.96 -18.14 -17.93
CA GLU A 98 -2.00 -16.86 -17.20
C GLU A 98 -1.43 -15.65 -17.97
N LEU A 99 -1.97 -15.40 -19.17
CA LEU A 99 -1.68 -14.18 -19.93
C LEU A 99 -2.49 -12.98 -19.41
N HIS A 100 -1.81 -11.86 -19.21
CA HIS A 100 -2.42 -10.59 -18.80
C HIS A 100 -2.48 -9.60 -19.97
N SER A 101 -3.49 -8.73 -19.94
CA SER A 101 -3.50 -7.55 -20.80
C SER A 101 -2.32 -6.65 -20.45
N ILE A 102 -1.66 -6.08 -21.45
CA ILE A 102 -0.57 -5.12 -21.23
C ILE A 102 -1.15 -3.90 -20.47
N PRO A 103 -0.63 -3.58 -19.28
CA PRO A 103 -1.12 -2.44 -18.51
C PRO A 103 -0.90 -1.12 -19.25
N ALA A 104 -1.88 -0.21 -19.18
CA ALA A 104 -1.80 1.10 -19.83
C ALA A 104 -0.88 2.09 -19.10
N THR A 105 -0.62 1.86 -17.81
CA THR A 105 0.20 2.74 -16.98
C THR A 105 1.38 2.00 -16.35
N THR A 106 2.49 2.71 -16.15
CA THR A 106 3.66 2.20 -15.42
C THR A 106 3.29 1.70 -14.03
N THR A 107 2.37 2.38 -13.34
CA THR A 107 1.97 2.02 -11.99
C THR A 107 1.22 0.70 -11.93
N ASP A 108 0.26 0.49 -12.83
CA ASP A 108 -0.47 -0.77 -12.88
C ASP A 108 0.48 -1.94 -13.24
N LEU A 109 1.43 -1.72 -14.14
CA LEU A 109 2.47 -2.70 -14.47
C LEU A 109 3.32 -3.07 -13.26
N VAL A 110 3.88 -2.07 -12.57
CA VAL A 110 4.76 -2.31 -11.41
C VAL A 110 3.99 -2.99 -10.27
N SER A 111 2.76 -2.56 -9.98
CA SER A 111 1.92 -3.20 -8.96
C SER A 111 1.59 -4.65 -9.30
N LEU A 112 1.30 -4.96 -10.57
CA LEU A 112 1.05 -6.33 -11.05
C LEU A 112 2.30 -7.20 -10.87
N ILE A 113 3.44 -6.75 -11.39
CA ILE A 113 4.70 -7.50 -11.34
C ILE A 113 5.17 -7.70 -9.88
N ARG A 114 5.06 -6.67 -9.03
CA ARG A 114 5.33 -6.77 -7.59
C ARG A 114 4.44 -7.82 -6.91
N GLY A 115 3.23 -8.02 -7.39
CA GLY A 115 2.34 -9.11 -6.98
C GLY A 115 2.95 -10.49 -7.20
N PHE A 116 3.47 -10.75 -8.40
CA PHE A 116 4.15 -12.01 -8.74
C PHE A 116 5.44 -12.24 -7.96
N VAL A 117 6.21 -11.18 -7.69
CA VAL A 117 7.40 -11.28 -6.83
C VAL A 117 7.03 -11.70 -5.41
N ARG A 118 5.87 -11.26 -4.89
CA ARG A 118 5.44 -11.55 -3.51
C ARG A 118 4.78 -12.93 -3.36
N ALA A 119 3.79 -13.24 -4.17
CA ALA A 119 2.96 -14.45 -4.03
C ALA A 119 2.82 -15.21 -5.37
N PRO A 120 3.92 -15.79 -5.89
CA PRO A 120 3.95 -16.40 -7.22
C PRO A 120 3.05 -17.65 -7.36
N LEU A 121 2.67 -18.29 -6.25
CA LEU A 121 1.87 -19.54 -6.25
C LEU A 121 0.37 -19.32 -6.01
N ILE A 122 -0.06 -18.10 -5.65
CA ILE A 122 -1.44 -17.82 -5.18
C ILE A 122 -2.25 -17.03 -6.23
N ARG A 123 -1.59 -16.31 -7.13
CA ARG A 123 -2.27 -15.40 -8.07
C ARG A 123 -2.70 -16.08 -9.38
N GLN A 124 -3.69 -16.95 -9.31
CA GLN A 124 -4.32 -17.51 -10.51
C GLN A 124 -5.38 -16.57 -11.14
N ASN A 125 -5.82 -15.48 -10.48
CA ASN A 125 -6.89 -14.65 -11.04
C ASN A 125 -7.03 -13.20 -10.53
N THR A 126 -6.03 -12.61 -9.87
CA THR A 126 -6.17 -11.23 -9.37
C THR A 126 -5.96 -10.22 -10.50
N GLN A 127 -7.02 -9.91 -11.24
CA GLN A 127 -7.05 -8.70 -12.04
C GLN A 127 -6.75 -7.50 -11.12
N VAL A 128 -5.75 -6.70 -11.48
CA VAL A 128 -5.43 -5.43 -10.80
C VAL A 128 -6.47 -4.37 -11.19
N SER A 129 -7.74 -4.70 -11.04
CA SER A 129 -8.86 -3.79 -11.24
C SER A 129 -9.35 -3.39 -9.85
N ARG A 130 -9.37 -2.09 -9.55
CA ARG A 130 -10.22 -1.60 -8.45
C ARG A 130 -11.65 -1.91 -8.91
N GLN A 131 -12.19 -3.06 -8.50
CA GLN A 131 -13.58 -3.39 -8.76
C GLN A 131 -14.45 -2.23 -8.22
N SER A 132 -15.63 -2.05 -8.82
CA SER A 132 -16.62 -1.11 -8.29
C SER A 132 -16.93 -1.49 -6.85
N ARG A 133 -16.31 -0.81 -5.89
CA ARG A 133 -16.47 -1.05 -4.46
C ARG A 133 -17.32 0.06 -3.85
N ARG A 134 -18.09 -0.32 -2.83
CA ARG A 134 -18.89 0.62 -2.03
C ARG A 134 -18.00 1.51 -1.17
N ALA A 135 -16.97 0.91 -0.57
CA ALA A 135 -16.11 1.61 0.37
C ALA A 135 -15.09 2.53 -0.29
N HIS A 136 -14.96 3.73 0.25
CA HIS A 136 -13.72 4.52 0.14
C HIS A 136 -12.70 4.04 1.18
N VAL A 137 -11.49 3.71 0.74
CA VAL A 137 -10.45 3.10 1.58
C VAL A 137 -9.27 4.04 1.78
N LEU A 138 -9.15 4.56 3.00
CA LEU A 138 -8.03 5.39 3.44
C LEU A 138 -7.08 4.59 4.33
N ALA A 139 -5.84 4.45 3.88
CA ALA A 139 -4.76 3.95 4.72
C ALA A 139 -3.98 5.10 5.35
N ILE A 140 -3.79 5.04 6.67
CA ILE A 140 -3.05 6.06 7.43
C ILE A 140 -1.77 5.42 7.94
N GLY A 141 -0.65 5.93 7.46
CA GLY A 141 0.68 5.56 7.92
C GLY A 141 1.43 6.76 8.47
N SER A 142 2.48 6.53 9.23
CA SER A 142 3.34 7.61 9.72
C SER A 142 4.80 7.51 9.30
N ALA A 143 5.42 8.67 9.14
CA ALA A 143 6.86 8.75 8.86
C ALA A 143 7.71 8.19 10.02
N GLY A 144 7.17 8.17 11.25
CA GLY A 144 7.84 7.58 12.39
C GLY A 144 6.91 7.28 13.57
N SER A 145 7.51 6.85 14.68
CA SER A 145 6.81 6.65 15.95
C SER A 145 6.37 7.97 16.58
N GLY A 146 5.30 7.94 17.38
CA GLY A 146 4.87 9.07 18.20
C GLY A 146 4.25 10.25 17.43
N THR A 147 3.86 10.05 16.17
CA THR A 147 3.19 11.08 15.35
C THR A 147 1.71 11.24 15.65
N GLY A 148 1.12 10.37 16.47
CA GLY A 148 -0.33 10.32 16.71
C GLY A 148 -1.13 9.66 15.59
N CYS A 149 -0.50 8.81 14.77
CA CYS A 149 -1.12 8.06 13.67
C CYS A 149 -2.39 7.32 14.10
N THR A 150 -2.28 6.41 15.07
CA THR A 150 -3.40 5.63 15.59
C THR A 150 -4.49 6.51 16.19
N THR A 151 -4.11 7.55 16.95
CA THR A 151 -5.07 8.51 17.50
C THR A 151 -5.85 9.23 16.41
N LEU A 152 -5.16 9.65 15.33
CA LEU A 152 -5.81 10.27 14.17
C LEU A 152 -6.74 9.28 13.48
N ALA A 153 -6.28 8.06 13.19
CA ALA A 153 -7.08 7.03 12.52
C ALA A 153 -8.35 6.68 13.30
N LEU A 154 -8.21 6.45 14.60
CA LEU A 154 -9.31 6.16 15.50
C LEU A 154 -10.37 7.28 15.50
N ASN A 155 -9.91 8.51 15.69
CA ASN A 155 -10.83 9.64 15.79
C ASN A 155 -11.44 10.02 14.44
N LEU A 156 -10.71 9.83 13.34
CA LEU A 156 -11.26 10.03 12.01
C LEU A 156 -12.36 9.03 11.69
N ALA A 157 -12.18 7.75 12.05
CA ALA A 157 -13.21 6.74 11.89
C ALA A 157 -14.47 7.06 12.72
N MET A 158 -14.30 7.55 13.95
CA MET A 158 -15.41 7.99 14.80
C MET A 158 -16.14 9.20 14.22
N GLU A 159 -15.43 10.19 13.69
CA GLU A 159 -16.07 11.35 13.05
C GLU A 159 -16.84 10.95 11.79
N LEU A 160 -16.33 9.99 10.99
CA LEU A 160 -17.08 9.45 9.84
C LEU A 160 -18.36 8.73 10.28
N SER A 161 -18.34 7.98 11.38
CA SER A 161 -19.57 7.37 11.92
C SER A 161 -20.57 8.38 12.46
N VAL A 162 -20.09 9.50 13.04
CA VAL A 162 -20.96 10.63 13.45
C VAL A 162 -21.61 11.30 12.25
N LEU A 163 -20.96 11.29 11.08
CA LEU A 163 -21.53 11.70 9.79
C LEU A 163 -22.43 10.62 9.15
N GLU A 164 -22.87 9.63 9.93
CA GLU A 164 -23.76 8.53 9.53
C GLU A 164 -23.19 7.65 8.40
N LYS A 165 -21.86 7.64 8.22
CA LYS A 165 -21.20 6.73 7.27
C LYS A 165 -20.89 5.41 7.94
N SER A 166 -21.28 4.30 7.32
CA SER A 166 -20.89 2.97 7.79
C SER A 166 -19.37 2.83 7.66
N THR A 167 -18.67 2.77 8.79
CA THR A 167 -17.21 2.89 8.86
C THR A 167 -16.57 1.70 9.55
N LEU A 168 -15.51 1.16 8.94
CA LEU A 168 -14.64 0.14 9.53
C LEU A 168 -13.26 0.71 9.84
N LEU A 169 -12.83 0.65 11.10
CA LEU A 169 -11.45 0.90 11.50
C LEU A 169 -10.68 -0.43 11.60
N ILE A 170 -9.58 -0.54 10.88
CA ILE A 170 -8.70 -1.71 10.90
C ILE A 170 -7.39 -1.33 11.58
N ASP A 171 -7.07 -1.96 12.71
CA ASP A 171 -5.72 -1.93 13.28
C ASP A 171 -4.84 -2.91 12.51
N ALA A 172 -3.97 -2.37 11.66
CA ALA A 172 -2.99 -3.11 10.86
C ALA A 172 -1.56 -2.77 11.28
N ASN A 173 -1.36 -2.19 12.47
CA ASN A 173 -0.05 -1.95 13.03
C ASN A 173 0.46 -3.22 13.74
N PHE A 174 0.79 -4.24 12.96
CA PHE A 174 1.17 -5.57 13.45
C PHE A 174 2.28 -5.61 14.50
N ARG A 175 3.17 -4.60 14.52
CA ARG A 175 4.29 -4.54 15.47
C ARG A 175 3.88 -3.95 16.82
N ALA A 176 2.82 -3.15 16.83
CA ALA A 176 2.36 -2.44 18.01
C ALA A 176 0.85 -2.13 17.87
N PRO A 177 -0.01 -3.16 17.82
CA PRO A 177 -1.46 -2.96 17.79
C PRO A 177 -1.86 -2.24 19.08
N SER A 178 -2.71 -1.22 18.94
CA SER A 178 -2.99 -0.33 20.07
C SER A 178 -4.42 0.21 20.09
N VAL A 179 -5.22 0.03 19.04
CA VAL A 179 -6.62 0.47 19.00
C VAL A 179 -7.42 -0.18 20.13
N ALA A 180 -7.29 -1.50 20.32
CA ALA A 180 -7.98 -2.23 21.38
C ALA A 180 -7.63 -1.69 22.78
N ALA A 181 -6.34 -1.41 23.01
CA ALA A 181 -5.86 -0.88 24.29
C ALA A 181 -6.34 0.55 24.55
N LEU A 182 -6.32 1.40 23.52
CA LEU A 182 -6.77 2.79 23.58
C LEU A 182 -8.27 2.93 23.87
N LEU A 183 -9.07 1.93 23.50
CA LEU A 183 -10.53 1.93 23.68
C LEU A 183 -11.02 0.97 24.78
N ALA A 184 -10.09 0.34 25.52
CA ALA A 184 -10.41 -0.71 26.50
C ALA A 184 -11.24 -1.89 25.95
N ILE A 185 -11.13 -2.19 24.66
CA ILE A 185 -11.90 -3.24 23.99
C ILE A 185 -11.18 -4.58 24.19
N ARG A 186 -11.94 -5.63 24.56
CA ARG A 186 -11.48 -7.02 24.60
C ARG A 186 -12.05 -7.80 23.43
N HIS A 187 -11.38 -8.87 22.99
CA HIS A 187 -11.90 -9.75 21.94
C HIS A 187 -12.32 -8.98 20.67
N VAL A 188 -11.41 -8.17 20.12
CA VAL A 188 -11.64 -7.47 18.84
C VAL A 188 -11.85 -8.47 17.70
N HIS A 189 -11.26 -9.65 17.82
CA HIS A 189 -11.50 -10.77 16.92
C HIS A 189 -12.92 -11.31 17.14
N SER A 190 -13.79 -11.12 16.14
CA SER A 190 -15.14 -11.67 16.10
C SER A 190 -15.24 -12.73 15.01
N ASP A 191 -16.22 -13.63 15.11
CA ASP A 191 -16.49 -14.64 14.08
C ASP A 191 -16.83 -14.02 12.72
N THR A 192 -17.39 -12.81 12.71
CA THR A 192 -17.71 -12.05 11.49
C THR A 192 -16.50 -11.34 10.87
N GLY A 193 -15.39 -11.23 11.61
CA GLY A 193 -14.15 -10.57 11.22
C GLY A 193 -13.97 -9.14 11.74
N TRP A 194 -15.05 -8.47 12.18
CA TRP A 194 -15.03 -7.15 12.81
C TRP A 194 -16.06 -7.03 13.93
N ARG A 195 -15.88 -6.08 14.84
CA ARG A 195 -16.75 -5.86 16.00
C ARG A 195 -17.38 -4.47 15.94
N THR A 196 -18.69 -4.38 16.16
CA THR A 196 -19.37 -3.09 16.33
C THR A 196 -18.94 -2.44 17.64
N LEU A 197 -18.45 -1.20 17.55
CA LEU A 197 -18.02 -0.38 18.67
C LEU A 197 -19.08 0.66 19.03
N ALA A 198 -19.62 1.34 18.01
CA ALA A 198 -20.63 2.38 18.15
C ALA A 198 -21.58 2.34 16.93
N PRO A 199 -22.72 3.05 16.94
CA PRO A 199 -23.57 3.18 15.76
C PRO A 199 -22.75 3.65 14.55
N GLY A 200 -22.75 2.86 13.46
CA GLY A 200 -21.98 3.17 12.26
C GLY A 200 -20.46 2.96 12.34
N LEU A 201 -19.93 2.47 13.48
CA LEU A 201 -18.50 2.19 13.64
C LEU A 201 -18.23 0.74 14.03
N CYS A 202 -17.48 0.05 13.18
CA CYS A 202 -16.90 -1.25 13.45
C CYS A 202 -15.38 -1.16 13.56
N VAL A 203 -14.78 -2.07 14.34
CA VAL A 203 -13.34 -2.18 14.52
C VAL A 203 -12.89 -3.61 14.24
N ALA A 204 -11.76 -3.77 13.58
CA ALA A 204 -11.07 -5.03 13.40
C ALA A 204 -9.58 -4.87 13.72
N GLU A 205 -8.93 -5.98 14.05
CA GLU A 205 -7.49 -6.08 14.19
C GLU A 205 -7.05 -7.22 13.29
N ILE A 206 -6.12 -6.96 12.37
CA ILE A 206 -5.61 -7.99 11.48
C ILE A 206 -4.57 -8.80 12.22
N SER A 207 -4.87 -10.06 12.48
CA SER A 207 -3.92 -11.02 13.03
C SER A 207 -3.04 -11.66 11.95
N GLN A 208 -2.03 -12.43 12.37
CA GLN A 208 -1.21 -13.21 11.44
C GLN A 208 -2.04 -14.18 10.59
N ASP A 209 -3.07 -14.80 11.17
CA ASP A 209 -3.93 -15.77 10.48
C ASP A 209 -4.76 -15.09 9.38
N GLN A 210 -5.28 -13.89 9.66
CA GLN A 210 -6.08 -13.11 8.70
C GLN A 210 -5.22 -12.48 7.60
N ALA A 211 -3.93 -12.24 7.85
CA ALA A 211 -3.03 -11.66 6.85
C ALA A 211 -2.81 -12.58 5.63
N LEU A 212 -3.08 -13.89 5.74
CA LEU A 212 -3.03 -14.82 4.61
C LEU A 212 -4.27 -14.77 3.71
N SER A 213 -5.40 -14.26 4.22
CA SER A 213 -6.68 -14.12 3.52
C SER A 213 -7.10 -12.65 3.40
N ILE A 214 -6.14 -11.74 3.29
CA ILE A 214 -6.41 -10.29 3.29
C ILE A 214 -7.31 -9.88 2.12
N ASP A 215 -7.14 -10.52 0.96
CA ASP A 215 -7.87 -10.15 -0.25
C ASP A 215 -9.36 -10.47 -0.06
N ASP A 216 -9.68 -11.69 0.37
CA ASP A 216 -11.06 -12.11 0.70
C ASP A 216 -11.66 -11.29 1.85
N TYR A 217 -10.84 -10.95 2.86
CA TYR A 217 -11.26 -10.09 3.96
C TYR A 217 -11.65 -8.70 3.47
N MET A 218 -10.80 -8.09 2.64
CA MET A 218 -11.01 -6.75 2.12
C MET A 218 -12.11 -6.71 1.07
N GLU A 219 -12.33 -7.77 0.30
CA GLU A 219 -13.48 -7.89 -0.61
C GLU A 219 -14.79 -7.80 0.17
N ARG A 220 -14.94 -8.58 1.25
CA ARG A 220 -16.11 -8.51 2.13
C ARG A 220 -16.26 -7.14 2.79
N ALA A 221 -15.16 -6.58 3.31
CA ALA A 221 -15.19 -5.28 3.98
C ALA A 221 -15.59 -4.15 3.02
N THR A 222 -15.02 -4.12 1.81
CA THR A 222 -15.28 -3.06 0.83
C THR A 222 -16.68 -3.12 0.22
N ALA A 223 -17.36 -4.27 0.33
CA ALA A 223 -18.79 -4.40 0.01
C ALA A 223 -19.71 -3.97 1.17
N ALA A 224 -19.27 -4.15 2.42
CA ALA A 224 -20.10 -3.94 3.61
C ALA A 224 -20.12 -2.50 4.13
N PHE A 225 -19.05 -1.74 3.94
CA PHE A 225 -18.87 -0.40 4.52
C PHE A 225 -18.84 0.71 3.47
N ASP A 226 -19.17 1.92 3.87
CA ASP A 226 -19.00 3.14 3.05
C ASP A 226 -17.57 3.68 3.16
N ASN A 227 -16.94 3.50 4.33
CA ASN A 227 -15.57 3.93 4.58
C ASN A 227 -14.77 2.84 5.31
N ILE A 228 -13.51 2.70 4.93
CA ILE A 228 -12.54 1.87 5.66
C ILE A 228 -11.31 2.72 5.98
N ILE A 229 -10.98 2.82 7.27
CA ILE A 229 -9.77 3.45 7.78
C ILE A 229 -8.80 2.36 8.22
N ILE A 230 -7.60 2.34 7.66
CA ILE A 230 -6.57 1.34 7.97
C ILE A 230 -5.43 2.03 8.72
N ASP A 231 -5.22 1.71 9.99
CA ASP A 231 -4.05 2.17 10.73
C ASP A 231 -2.85 1.26 10.44
N LEU A 232 -1.92 1.73 9.62
CA LEU A 232 -0.69 1.01 9.29
C LEU A 232 0.44 1.24 10.32
N GLY A 233 0.24 2.16 11.26
CA GLY A 233 1.29 2.64 12.14
C GLY A 233 2.46 3.27 11.38
N SER A 234 3.69 3.06 11.88
CA SER A 234 4.89 3.59 11.23
C SER A 234 5.14 2.86 9.90
N ILE A 235 5.24 3.61 8.80
CA ILE A 235 5.60 3.09 7.46
C ILE A 235 7.08 3.30 7.13
N SER A 236 7.90 3.62 8.13
CA SER A 236 9.35 3.63 7.97
C SER A 236 9.85 2.31 7.35
N GLY A 237 10.68 2.43 6.30
CA GLY A 237 11.11 1.30 5.48
C GLY A 237 10.03 0.76 4.52
N LEU A 238 9.14 1.62 4.02
CA LEU A 238 8.07 1.25 3.09
C LEU A 238 8.57 0.45 1.88
N SER A 239 9.71 0.83 1.29
CA SER A 239 10.31 0.11 0.16
C SER A 239 10.56 -1.36 0.47
N ASN A 240 11.12 -1.66 1.65
CA ASN A 240 11.31 -3.03 2.10
C ASN A 240 9.97 -3.75 2.16
N ARG A 241 8.93 -3.14 2.76
CA ARG A 241 7.60 -3.75 2.93
C ARG A 241 6.90 -4.04 1.61
N LEU A 242 7.05 -3.19 0.60
CA LEU A 242 6.38 -3.38 -0.68
C LEU A 242 6.93 -4.58 -1.48
N THR A 243 8.19 -4.94 -1.25
CA THR A 243 8.81 -6.17 -1.81
C THR A 243 8.83 -7.34 -0.82
N ASP A 244 8.50 -7.09 0.45
CA ASP A 244 8.52 -8.09 1.53
C ASP A 244 7.38 -9.10 1.36
N ARG A 245 7.65 -10.34 1.71
CA ARG A 245 6.69 -11.45 1.72
C ARG A 245 6.12 -11.72 3.12
N ARG A 246 6.62 -11.03 4.15
CA ARG A 246 6.10 -11.17 5.51
C ARG A 246 4.67 -10.66 5.59
N TRP A 247 3.84 -11.41 6.30
CA TRP A 247 2.44 -11.07 6.58
C TRP A 247 2.27 -9.65 7.16
N THR A 248 3.28 -9.15 7.89
CA THR A 248 3.32 -7.79 8.43
C THR A 248 3.32 -6.67 7.39
N SER A 249 3.60 -7.00 6.13
CA SER A 249 3.69 -6.07 5.00
C SER A 249 2.51 -6.21 4.04
N THR A 250 1.68 -7.24 4.23
CA THR A 250 0.54 -7.56 3.37
C THR A 250 -0.47 -6.41 3.34
N MET A 251 -0.87 -5.88 4.51
CA MET A 251 -1.85 -4.80 4.57
C MET A 251 -1.31 -3.48 4.03
N THR A 252 -0.04 -3.15 4.30
CA THR A 252 0.61 -1.97 3.71
C THR A 252 0.63 -2.05 2.19
N THR A 253 0.95 -3.22 1.63
CA THR A 253 1.04 -3.37 0.18
C THR A 253 -0.33 -3.39 -0.48
N TRP A 254 -1.31 -4.08 0.13
CA TRP A 254 -2.71 -4.00 -0.28
C TRP A 254 -3.17 -2.53 -0.30
N SER A 255 -2.83 -1.77 0.74
CA SER A 255 -3.16 -0.35 0.84
C SER A 255 -2.51 0.50 -0.25
N CYS A 256 -1.29 0.18 -0.71
CA CYS A 256 -0.63 0.89 -1.81
C CYS A 256 -1.17 0.54 -3.20
N ASP A 257 -1.56 -0.73 -3.41
CA ASP A 257 -2.00 -1.23 -4.71
C ASP A 257 -3.51 -1.05 -4.93
N GLN A 258 -4.30 -1.18 -3.86
CA GLN A 258 -5.76 -1.23 -3.92
C GLN A 258 -6.44 -0.10 -3.16
N GLY A 259 -5.80 0.56 -2.19
CA GLY A 259 -6.39 1.70 -1.46
C GLY A 259 -6.77 2.88 -2.38
N ASP A 260 -7.66 3.75 -1.93
CA ASP A 260 -7.99 5.00 -2.64
C ASP A 260 -6.96 6.09 -2.30
N GLU A 261 -6.65 6.21 -1.02
CA GLU A 261 -5.72 7.20 -0.47
C GLU A 261 -4.77 6.56 0.55
N MET A 262 -3.51 6.99 0.52
CA MET A 262 -2.50 6.74 1.52
C MET A 262 -2.10 8.09 2.15
N MET A 263 -2.54 8.31 3.38
CA MET A 263 -2.21 9.50 4.17
C MET A 263 -0.95 9.25 5.00
N ILE A 264 0.04 10.12 4.85
CA ILE A 264 1.28 10.08 5.63
C ILE A 264 1.27 11.15 6.72
N VAL A 265 1.31 10.69 7.97
CA VAL A 265 1.34 11.54 9.17
C VAL A 265 2.78 11.78 9.61
N ALA A 266 3.15 13.05 9.80
CA ALA A 266 4.46 13.44 10.31
C ALA A 266 4.36 14.49 11.40
N ARG A 267 5.49 14.71 12.08
CA ARG A 267 5.70 15.78 13.07
C ARG A 267 6.79 16.70 12.58
N ALA A 268 6.75 17.96 12.99
CA ALA A 268 7.76 18.96 12.63
C ALA A 268 8.95 19.03 13.60
N ASP A 269 9.09 18.06 14.51
CA ASP A 269 10.34 17.95 15.29
C ASP A 269 11.48 17.40 14.43
N LEU A 270 12.72 17.54 14.92
CA LEU A 270 13.92 17.19 14.18
C LEU A 270 13.89 15.76 13.61
N LEU A 271 13.49 14.79 14.45
CA LEU A 271 13.40 13.39 14.03
C LEU A 271 12.23 13.14 13.08
N GLY A 272 11.10 13.80 13.29
CA GLY A 272 9.91 13.70 12.41
C GLY A 272 10.21 14.21 11.01
N ILE A 273 10.90 15.34 10.87
CA ILE A 273 11.33 15.89 9.58
C ILE A 273 12.32 14.96 8.89
N HIS A 274 13.38 14.52 9.58
CA HIS A 274 14.36 13.60 9.01
C HIS A 274 13.72 12.32 8.47
N ARG A 275 12.77 11.75 9.24
CA ARG A 275 12.04 10.55 8.82
C ARG A 275 11.07 10.82 7.67
N LEU A 276 10.45 12.01 7.63
CA LEU A 276 9.59 12.40 6.52
C LEU A 276 10.39 12.53 5.23
N GLU A 277 11.58 13.13 5.25
CA GLU A 277 12.48 13.20 4.09
C GLU A 277 12.82 11.81 3.55
N GLN A 278 13.10 10.86 4.44
CA GLN A 278 13.33 9.46 4.06
C GLN A 278 12.10 8.85 3.40
N VAL A 279 10.91 9.03 3.98
CA VAL A 279 9.67 8.50 3.40
C VAL A 279 9.36 9.14 2.05
N VAL A 280 9.49 10.46 1.91
CA VAL A 280 9.26 11.17 0.65
C VAL A 280 10.21 10.71 -0.44
N THR A 281 11.49 10.54 -0.11
CA THR A 281 12.49 10.00 -1.05
C THR A 281 12.08 8.61 -1.53
N LEU A 282 11.67 7.73 -0.60
CA LEU A 282 11.21 6.38 -0.93
C LEU A 282 9.95 6.39 -1.80
N MET A 283 8.98 7.25 -1.49
CA MET A 283 7.75 7.37 -2.27
C MET A 283 8.00 7.92 -3.66
N GLY A 284 8.94 8.86 -3.84
CA GLY A 284 9.33 9.36 -5.16
C GLY A 284 9.96 8.30 -6.07
N MET A 285 10.58 7.28 -5.47
CA MET A 285 11.18 6.15 -6.20
C MET A 285 10.23 4.96 -6.37
N THR A 286 9.14 4.92 -5.59
CA THR A 286 8.27 3.75 -5.52
C THR A 286 6.93 4.03 -6.18
N SER A 287 6.58 3.21 -7.16
CA SER A 287 5.25 3.28 -7.76
C SER A 287 4.19 2.77 -6.78
N ILE A 288 3.20 3.62 -6.52
CA ILE A 288 2.06 3.43 -5.63
C ILE A 288 0.81 3.85 -6.40
N ARG A 289 -0.25 3.04 -6.34
CA ARG A 289 -1.51 3.31 -7.05
C ARG A 289 -2.46 4.18 -6.24
N SER A 290 -2.43 4.05 -4.92
CA SER A 290 -3.18 4.92 -4.02
C SER A 290 -2.70 6.35 -4.14
N THR A 291 -3.65 7.28 -4.16
CA THR A 291 -3.30 8.70 -4.11
C THR A 291 -2.63 9.03 -2.78
N ILE A 292 -1.76 10.03 -2.77
CA ILE A 292 -0.95 10.34 -1.58
C ILE A 292 -1.46 11.65 -0.99
N SER A 293 -1.65 11.66 0.33
CA SER A 293 -1.86 12.88 1.10
C SER A 293 -0.92 12.96 2.29
N PHE A 294 -0.76 14.16 2.85
CA PHE A 294 0.12 14.41 3.97
C PHE A 294 -0.61 15.14 5.09
N THR A 295 -0.32 14.77 6.33
CA THR A 295 -0.84 15.45 7.51
C THR A 295 0.30 15.81 8.47
N LEU A 296 0.53 17.11 8.66
CA LEU A 296 1.38 17.60 9.74
C LEU A 296 0.56 17.57 11.03
N ASN A 297 0.90 16.64 11.92
CA ASN A 297 0.27 16.54 13.21
C ASN A 297 1.11 17.21 14.30
N MET A 298 0.42 17.62 15.38
CA MET A 298 1.01 18.25 16.55
C MET A 298 1.80 19.54 16.24
N ARG A 299 1.35 20.32 15.25
CA ARG A 299 1.93 21.64 14.95
C ARG A 299 1.87 22.54 16.17
N SER A 300 2.97 23.24 16.44
CA SER A 300 3.05 24.25 17.50
C SER A 300 2.15 25.46 17.20
N GLN A 301 1.85 26.27 18.22
CA GLN A 301 1.10 27.51 18.03
C GLN A 301 2.04 28.69 17.68
N GLY A 302 1.49 29.72 17.05
CA GLY A 302 2.20 30.95 16.70
C GLY A 302 3.29 30.77 15.64
N ARG A 303 4.26 31.69 15.60
CA ARG A 303 5.34 31.76 14.60
C ARG A 303 6.13 30.47 14.43
N ARG A 304 6.38 29.75 15.54
CA ARG A 304 7.06 28.45 15.49
C ARG A 304 6.27 27.44 14.66
N GLY A 305 4.94 27.41 14.80
CA GLY A 305 4.07 26.55 14.01
C GLY A 305 4.10 26.88 12.52
N GLU A 306 4.17 28.17 12.18
CA GLU A 306 4.28 28.63 10.78
C GLU A 306 5.61 28.16 10.15
N GLU A 307 6.71 28.25 10.88
CA GLU A 307 8.02 27.74 10.43
C GLU A 307 8.03 26.21 10.29
N GLU A 308 7.40 25.50 11.23
CA GLU A 308 7.21 24.04 11.20
C GLU A 308 6.41 23.60 9.96
N GLU A 309 5.31 24.31 9.67
CA GLU A 309 4.47 24.09 8.51
C GLU A 309 5.18 24.41 7.19
N GLY A 310 5.92 25.52 7.10
CA GLY A 310 6.70 25.87 5.92
C GLY A 310 7.72 24.79 5.53
N LYS A 311 8.44 24.24 6.53
CA LYS A 311 9.38 23.12 6.30
C LYS A 311 8.66 21.88 5.82
N PHE A 312 7.55 21.52 6.46
CA PHE A 312 6.74 20.37 6.06
C PHE A 312 6.23 20.49 4.61
N LEU A 313 5.75 21.67 4.22
CA LEU A 313 5.29 21.93 2.86
C LEU A 313 6.41 21.82 1.83
N SER A 314 7.62 22.31 2.14
CA SER A 314 8.76 22.20 1.22
C SER A 314 9.17 20.75 0.91
N ILE A 315 8.94 19.82 1.85
CA ILE A 315 9.28 18.41 1.70
C ILE A 315 8.17 17.66 0.94
N THR A 316 6.90 17.98 1.20
CA THR A 316 5.76 17.19 0.72
C THR A 316 5.22 17.64 -0.65
N THR A 317 5.27 18.94 -0.96
CA THR A 317 4.76 19.51 -2.22
C THR A 317 5.37 18.89 -3.49
N PRO A 318 6.67 18.54 -3.56
CA PRO A 318 7.26 17.91 -4.74
C PRO A 318 6.58 16.61 -5.18
N LEU A 319 5.94 15.87 -4.27
CA LEU A 319 5.19 14.65 -4.59
C LEU A 319 3.78 14.92 -5.16
N ARG A 320 3.37 16.19 -5.25
CA ARG A 320 2.05 16.62 -5.73
C ARG A 320 0.89 15.86 -5.06
N PRO A 321 0.82 15.87 -3.72
CA PRO A 321 -0.23 15.14 -3.00
C PRO A 321 -1.62 15.68 -3.32
N THR A 322 -2.64 14.84 -3.19
CA THR A 322 -4.04 15.23 -3.37
C THR A 322 -4.52 16.18 -2.27
N ALA A 323 -3.96 16.06 -1.07
CA ALA A 323 -4.24 16.94 0.05
C ALA A 323 -3.02 17.10 0.96
N VAL A 324 -2.87 18.29 1.54
CA VAL A 324 -1.94 18.55 2.64
C VAL A 324 -2.71 19.20 3.79
N ARG A 325 -2.67 18.54 4.94
CA ARG A 325 -3.47 18.89 6.12
C ARG A 325 -2.57 19.22 7.29
N VAL A 326 -3.09 20.05 8.19
CA VAL A 326 -2.37 20.52 9.37
C VAL A 326 -3.29 20.43 10.58
N ILE A 327 -2.79 19.78 11.63
CA ILE A 327 -3.47 19.60 12.90
C ILE A 327 -2.60 20.19 14.01
N ASN A 328 -3.16 21.17 14.71
CA ASN A 328 -2.50 21.80 15.84
C ASN A 328 -2.42 20.85 17.05
N ARG A 329 -1.35 20.99 17.83
CA ARG A 329 -1.18 20.22 19.06
C ARG A 329 -2.21 20.61 20.12
N ASP A 330 -2.92 19.62 20.65
CA ASP A 330 -3.79 19.74 21.82
C ASP A 330 -3.50 18.60 22.81
N LEU A 331 -2.55 18.86 23.72
CA LEU A 331 -2.12 17.87 24.71
C LEU A 331 -3.22 17.54 25.73
N ARG A 332 -4.12 18.50 26.01
CA ARG A 332 -5.17 18.30 27.02
C ARG A 332 -6.23 17.35 26.50
N ALA A 333 -6.72 17.58 25.28
CA ALA A 333 -7.68 16.68 24.65
C ALA A 333 -7.11 15.27 24.46
N ALA A 334 -5.86 15.17 23.99
CA ALA A 334 -5.17 13.89 23.82
C ALA A 334 -5.00 13.12 25.14
N ALA A 335 -4.55 13.79 26.21
CA ALA A 335 -4.36 13.16 27.51
C ALA A 335 -5.69 12.72 28.14
N ALA A 336 -6.74 13.53 28.02
CA ALA A 336 -8.06 13.20 28.53
C ALA A 336 -8.64 11.95 27.82
N ALA A 337 -8.60 11.93 26.49
CA ALA A 337 -9.03 10.78 25.68
C ALA A 337 -8.28 9.49 26.06
N GLN A 338 -6.96 9.58 26.24
CA GLN A 338 -6.15 8.43 26.64
C GLN A 338 -6.46 7.97 28.07
N ALA A 339 -6.70 8.89 29.00
CA ALA A 339 -7.05 8.56 30.39
C ALA A 339 -8.41 7.86 30.49
N GLU A 340 -9.39 8.34 29.71
CA GLU A 340 -10.75 7.79 29.67
C GLU A 340 -10.89 6.57 28.75
N LYS A 341 -9.85 6.28 27.96
CA LYS A 341 -9.84 5.21 26.95
C LYS A 341 -11.00 5.34 25.96
N ALA A 342 -11.17 6.56 25.45
CA ALA A 342 -12.31 6.96 24.64
C ALA A 342 -11.87 7.88 23.49
N THR A 343 -12.76 8.09 22.54
CA THR A 343 -12.57 9.00 21.39
C THR A 343 -12.77 10.46 21.80
N PHE A 344 -12.31 11.41 20.97
CA PHE A 344 -12.50 12.85 21.20
C PHE A 344 -13.97 13.28 21.15
N VAL A 345 -14.80 12.56 20.40
CA VAL A 345 -16.25 12.75 20.39
C VAL A 345 -16.82 12.53 21.79
N GLU A 346 -16.36 11.48 22.47
CA GLU A 346 -16.86 11.09 23.80
C GLU A 346 -16.32 11.98 24.92
N VAL A 347 -15.05 12.41 24.82
CA VAL A 347 -14.37 13.13 25.92
C VAL A 347 -14.49 14.65 25.84
N ASN A 348 -14.35 15.24 24.64
CA ASN A 348 -14.41 16.69 24.50
C ASN A 348 -14.87 17.11 23.11
N GLU A 349 -16.18 17.24 22.99
CA GLU A 349 -16.86 17.67 21.77
C GLU A 349 -16.40 19.03 21.23
N ARG A 350 -15.86 19.91 22.09
CA ARG A 350 -15.49 21.28 21.73
C ARG A 350 -14.00 21.45 21.42
N SER A 351 -13.19 20.39 21.59
CA SER A 351 -11.74 20.48 21.40
C SER A 351 -11.38 20.91 19.97
N ALA A 352 -10.34 21.74 19.85
CA ALA A 352 -9.86 22.19 18.55
C ALA A 352 -9.28 21.03 17.72
N LEU A 353 -8.70 20.03 18.41
CA LEU A 353 -8.22 18.80 17.80
C LEU A 353 -9.35 18.00 17.15
N ARG A 354 -10.45 17.77 17.88
CA ARG A 354 -11.66 17.12 17.32
C ARG A 354 -12.17 17.86 16.10
N LYS A 355 -12.38 19.19 16.20
CA LYS A 355 -12.87 20.01 15.07
C LYS A 355 -11.98 19.91 13.83
N SER A 356 -10.66 19.83 14.03
CA SER A 356 -9.72 19.66 12.93
C SER A 356 -9.89 18.30 12.24
N ILE A 357 -10.11 17.23 13.01
CA ILE A 357 -10.35 15.87 12.48
C ILE A 357 -11.73 15.76 11.83
N ALA A 358 -12.77 16.35 12.43
CA ALA A 358 -14.12 16.40 11.87
C ALA A 358 -14.17 17.09 10.50
N ARG A 359 -13.34 18.15 10.31
CA ARG A 359 -13.18 18.78 9.00
C ARG A 359 -12.60 17.81 7.95
N ILE A 360 -11.59 17.02 8.34
CA ILE A 360 -11.00 16.00 7.45
C ILE A 360 -12.05 14.94 7.10
N ALA A 361 -12.82 14.46 8.08
CA ALA A 361 -13.90 13.50 7.84
C ALA A 361 -14.96 14.05 6.86
N SER A 362 -15.29 15.34 6.99
CA SER A 362 -16.26 16.01 6.11
C SER A 362 -15.74 16.12 4.67
N GLU A 363 -14.45 16.43 4.47
CA GLU A 363 -13.81 16.44 3.15
C GLU A 363 -13.86 15.07 2.45
N MET A 364 -13.79 13.98 3.22
CA MET A 364 -13.81 12.61 2.71
C MET A 364 -15.21 12.04 2.49
N SER A 365 -16.24 12.69 3.05
CA SER A 365 -17.63 12.19 3.03
C SER A 365 -18.45 12.69 1.84
N VAL A 366 -17.86 13.56 1.02
CA VAL A 366 -18.37 14.09 -0.26
C VAL A 366 -18.12 13.06 -1.36
#